data_AF-Q1V026-F1
#
_entry.id   AF-Q1V026-F1
#
_cell.length_a   1.000
_cell.length_b   1.000
_cell.length_c   1.000
_cell.angle_alpha   90.00
_cell.angle_beta   90.00
_cell.angle_gamma   90.00
#
_symmetry.space_group_name_H-M   'P 1'
#
loop_
_entity.id
_entity.type
_entity.pdbx_description
1 polymer ?
#
loop_
_entity_poly.entity_id
_entity_poly.type
_entity_poly.pdbx_seq_one_letter_code
_entity_poly.pdbx_strand_id
1 'polypeptide(L)'
;MEKWEVTRIIKIIMEKKYLDKLRNLPHALNQFVGLISVTVVVILFFVTLNIFFGQGDELVKKMKIEEERIAKERKLSELTSSLPSGILVTFDGTNHFKLTDELYEAVCNATKLIPQRAIMGANFLNFKAHEIYTKNGNLIDETFVKWDKDKNKCITGYTVSGNNIGIDETITVTGEALSFLSTGIDTRVYFIKNF
;
A
#
# COMPACT_ATOMS: atom_id res chain seq x y z
N MET A 1 -17.48 23.20 -86.91
CA MET A 1 -16.99 23.08 -85.52
C MET A 1 -17.54 21.80 -84.94
N GLU A 2 -16.65 20.87 -84.58
CA GLU A 2 -17.01 19.51 -84.15
C GLU A 2 -17.73 19.51 -82.80
N LYS A 3 -18.72 18.62 -82.66
CA LYS A 3 -19.59 18.43 -81.47
C LYS A 3 -18.81 18.26 -80.15
N TRP A 4 -17.55 17.84 -80.24
CA TRP A 4 -16.64 17.65 -79.11
C TRP A 4 -16.12 18.96 -78.49
N GLU A 5 -15.91 20.01 -79.30
CA GLU A 5 -15.46 21.31 -78.77
C GLU A 5 -16.57 22.02 -78.01
N VAL A 6 -17.81 21.95 -78.51
CA VAL A 6 -18.99 22.55 -77.87
C VAL A 6 -19.23 21.93 -76.49
N THR A 7 -19.08 20.61 -76.36
CA THR A 7 -19.28 19.89 -75.09
C THR A 7 -18.23 20.28 -74.05
N ARG A 8 -16.97 20.48 -74.47
CA ARG A 8 -15.87 20.93 -73.61
C ARG A 8 -16.09 22.36 -73.11
N ILE A 9 -16.54 23.25 -73.99
CA ILE A 9 -16.86 24.64 -73.65
C ILE A 9 -18.02 24.71 -72.64
N ILE A 10 -19.09 23.93 -72.84
CA ILE A 10 -20.24 23.88 -71.93
C ILE A 10 -19.81 23.38 -70.53
N LYS A 11 -18.95 22.36 -70.44
CA LYS A 11 -18.44 21.86 -69.15
C LYS A 11 -17.64 22.92 -68.40
N ILE A 12 -16.74 23.63 -69.08
CA ILE A 12 -15.93 24.70 -68.49
C ILE A 12 -16.81 25.86 -68.02
N ILE A 13 -17.83 26.22 -68.80
CA ILE A 13 -18.81 27.26 -68.42
C ILE A 13 -19.59 26.83 -67.18
N MET A 14 -19.99 25.56 -67.08
CA MET A 14 -20.68 25.06 -65.89
C MET A 14 -19.77 25.05 -64.65
N GLU A 15 -18.55 24.53 -64.73
CA GLU A 15 -17.60 24.54 -63.60
C GLU A 15 -17.31 25.98 -63.12
N LYS A 16 -17.09 26.92 -64.05
CA LYS A 16 -16.92 28.34 -63.72
C LYS A 16 -18.16 28.91 -63.03
N LYS A 17 -19.37 28.57 -63.49
CA LYS A 17 -20.63 29.04 -62.89
C LYS A 17 -20.84 28.49 -61.47
N TYR A 18 -20.43 27.25 -61.19
CA TYR A 18 -20.47 26.68 -59.85
C TYR A 18 -19.42 27.30 -58.92
N LEU A 19 -18.20 27.52 -59.40
CA LEU A 19 -17.13 28.18 -58.66
C LEU A 19 -17.45 29.66 -58.34
N ASP A 20 -18.04 30.39 -59.29
CA ASP A 20 -18.52 31.76 -59.04
C ASP A 20 -19.68 31.78 -58.04
N LYS A 21 -20.54 30.76 -58.05
CA LYS A 21 -21.63 30.62 -57.06
C LYS A 21 -21.10 30.27 -55.66
N LEU A 22 -20.02 29.50 -55.58
CA LEU A 22 -19.28 29.22 -54.34
C LEU A 22 -18.53 30.45 -53.82
N ARG A 23 -17.99 31.28 -54.72
CA ARG A 23 -17.31 32.53 -54.37
C ARG A 23 -18.29 33.64 -53.94
N ASN A 24 -19.50 33.62 -54.48
CA ASN A 24 -20.59 34.54 -54.12
C ASN A 24 -21.42 34.04 -52.91
N LEU A 25 -20.88 33.11 -52.11
CA LEU A 25 -21.53 32.67 -50.88
C LEU A 25 -21.70 33.86 -49.93
N PRO A 26 -22.90 34.04 -49.34
CA PRO A 26 -23.20 35.20 -48.50
C PRO A 26 -22.25 35.26 -47.30
N HIS A 27 -21.84 36.49 -46.95
CA HIS A 27 -20.96 36.81 -45.83
C HIS A 27 -21.30 36.08 -44.51
N ALA A 28 -22.59 35.76 -44.31
CA ALA A 28 -23.10 34.97 -43.20
C ALA A 28 -22.42 33.59 -43.05
N LEU A 29 -22.11 32.88 -44.14
CA LEU A 29 -21.48 31.55 -44.06
C LEU A 29 -20.04 31.60 -43.58
N ASN A 30 -19.28 32.64 -43.93
CA ASN A 30 -17.92 32.84 -43.40
C ASN A 30 -17.93 33.11 -41.89
N GLN A 31 -18.97 33.80 -41.40
CA GLN A 31 -19.16 34.05 -39.97
C GLN A 31 -19.57 32.78 -39.21
N PHE A 32 -20.41 31.91 -39.80
CA PHE A 32 -20.75 30.60 -39.23
C PHE A 32 -19.56 29.64 -39.21
N VAL A 33 -18.73 29.62 -40.26
CA VAL A 33 -17.52 28.79 -40.32
C VAL A 33 -16.49 29.23 -39.27
N GLY A 34 -16.33 30.54 -39.06
CA GLY A 34 -15.48 31.08 -38.00
C GLY A 34 -15.97 30.69 -36.60
N LEU A 35 -17.27 30.75 -36.35
CA LEU A 35 -17.85 30.36 -35.05
C LEU A 35 -17.69 28.86 -34.78
N ILE A 36 -17.91 28.02 -35.79
CA ILE A 36 -17.73 26.56 -35.71
C ILE A 36 -16.26 26.22 -35.44
N SER A 37 -15.32 26.86 -36.13
CA SER A 37 -13.88 26.58 -35.95
C SER A 37 -13.41 26.93 -34.54
N VAL A 38 -13.84 28.09 -34.00
CA VAL A 38 -13.51 28.49 -32.62
C VAL A 38 -14.09 27.50 -31.61
N THR A 39 -15.31 27.03 -31.82
CA THR A 39 -15.96 26.07 -30.92
C THR A 39 -15.22 24.73 -30.91
N VAL A 40 -14.79 24.23 -32.08
CA VAL A 40 -13.98 23.00 -32.19
C VAL A 40 -12.64 23.15 -31.47
N VAL A 41 -11.94 24.28 -31.63
CA VAL A 41 -10.66 24.54 -30.95
C VAL A 41 -10.85 24.55 -29.43
N VAL A 42 -11.90 25.20 -28.93
CA VAL A 42 -12.21 25.23 -27.49
C VAL A 42 -12.49 23.82 -26.95
N ILE A 43 -13.27 23.01 -27.67
CA ILE A 43 -13.56 21.62 -27.27
C ILE A 43 -12.27 20.78 -27.24
N LEU A 44 -11.42 20.88 -28.26
CA LEU A 44 -10.15 20.14 -28.31
C LEU A 44 -9.22 20.52 -27.16
N PHE A 45 -9.20 21.79 -26.77
CA PHE A 45 -8.44 22.25 -25.61
C PHE A 45 -8.96 21.60 -24.31
N PHE A 46 -10.28 21.59 -24.09
CA PHE A 46 -10.88 20.94 -22.93
C PHE A 46 -10.66 19.42 -22.90
N VAL A 47 -10.74 18.74 -24.05
CA VAL A 47 -10.47 17.29 -24.14
C VAL A 47 -9.02 16.98 -23.78
N THR A 48 -8.08 17.78 -24.30
CA THR A 48 -6.65 17.63 -24.00
C THR A 48 -6.39 17.81 -22.51
N LEU A 49 -6.93 18.87 -21.90
CA LEU A 49 -6.83 19.09 -20.46
C LEU A 49 -7.46 17.93 -19.66
N ASN A 50 -8.61 17.42 -20.09
CA ASN A 50 -9.29 16.33 -19.39
C ASN A 50 -8.50 15.00 -19.47
N ILE A 51 -7.75 14.76 -20.54
CA ILE A 51 -6.86 13.59 -20.64
C ILE A 51 -5.66 13.73 -19.69
N PHE A 52 -5.04 14.92 -19.61
CA PHE A 52 -3.89 15.15 -18.71
C PHE A 52 -4.27 15.21 -17.23
N PHE A 53 -5.42 15.78 -16.87
CA PHE A 53 -5.87 15.91 -15.47
C PHE A 53 -6.78 14.75 -15.01
N GLY A 54 -7.46 14.05 -15.92
CA GLY A 54 -8.36 12.92 -15.61
C GLY A 54 -7.66 11.62 -15.22
N GLN A 55 -6.34 11.53 -15.42
CA GLN A 55 -5.51 10.40 -14.99
C GLN A 55 -5.05 10.51 -13.51
N GLY A 56 -5.44 11.60 -12.83
CA GLY A 56 -5.04 11.90 -11.46
C GLY A 56 -5.61 10.95 -10.40
N ASP A 57 -6.76 10.30 -10.62
CA ASP A 57 -7.42 9.49 -9.59
C ASP A 57 -6.60 8.25 -9.19
N GLU A 58 -5.90 7.62 -10.13
CA GLU A 58 -5.01 6.49 -9.83
C GLU A 58 -3.73 6.96 -9.12
N LEU A 59 -3.18 8.11 -9.52
CA LEU A 59 -2.00 8.70 -8.89
C LEU A 59 -2.31 9.17 -7.47
N VAL A 60 -3.46 9.78 -7.23
CA VAL A 60 -3.93 10.21 -5.90
C VAL A 60 -4.15 9.01 -4.99
N LYS A 61 -4.70 7.91 -5.51
CA LYS A 61 -4.82 6.65 -4.73
C LYS A 61 -3.44 6.11 -4.32
N LYS A 62 -2.47 6.06 -5.25
CA LYS A 62 -1.11 5.61 -4.96
C LYS A 62 -0.40 6.55 -3.98
N MET A 63 -0.54 7.86 -4.14
CA MET A 63 0.04 8.85 -3.22
C MET A 63 -0.55 8.74 -1.82
N LYS A 64 -1.88 8.58 -1.67
CA LYS A 64 -2.51 8.40 -0.36
C LYS A 64 -1.98 7.16 0.38
N ILE A 65 -1.82 6.05 -0.33
CA ILE A 65 -1.26 4.81 0.26
C ILE A 65 0.18 5.04 0.73
N GLU A 66 0.98 5.74 -0.05
CA GLU A 66 2.38 6.02 0.31
C GLU A 66 2.48 7.05 1.46
N GLU A 67 1.63 8.08 1.48
CA GLU A 67 1.52 9.03 2.59
C GLU A 67 1.14 8.32 3.89
N GLU A 68 0.19 7.38 3.85
CA GLU A 68 -0.19 6.55 5.01
C GLU A 68 0.98 5.70 5.51
N ARG A 69 1.75 5.10 4.59
CA ARG A 69 2.96 4.34 4.94
C ARG A 69 4.01 5.22 5.61
N ILE A 70 4.32 6.37 5.02
CA ILE A 70 5.30 7.33 5.56
C ILE A 70 4.85 7.85 6.92
N ALA A 71 3.56 8.14 7.10
CA ALA A 71 3.00 8.57 8.38
C ALA A 71 3.16 7.47 9.46
N LYS A 72 2.94 6.21 9.09
CA LYS A 72 3.14 5.06 9.99
C LYS A 72 4.62 4.87 10.36
N GLU A 73 5.51 4.97 9.39
CA GLU A 73 6.96 4.87 9.61
C GLU A 73 7.49 6.01 10.49
N ARG A 74 7.01 7.25 10.30
CA ARG A 74 7.35 8.38 11.18
C ARG A 74 6.89 8.15 12.62
N LYS A 75 5.63 7.74 12.82
CA LYS A 75 5.11 7.40 14.16
C LYS A 75 5.92 6.29 14.83
N LEU A 76 6.33 5.29 14.06
CA LEU A 76 7.19 4.22 14.55
C LEU A 76 8.57 4.75 14.97
N SER A 77 9.18 5.61 14.13
CA SER A 77 10.50 6.20 14.42
C SER A 77 10.49 7.11 15.64
N GLU A 78 9.40 7.85 15.84
CA GLU A 78 9.18 8.70 17.02
C GLU A 78 9.02 7.83 18.28
N LEU A 79 8.23 6.76 18.20
CA LEU A 79 8.08 5.80 19.28
C LEU A 79 9.43 5.16 19.64
N THR A 80 10.21 4.69 18.67
CA THR A 80 11.52 4.08 18.93
C THR A 80 12.51 5.07 19.52
N SER A 81 12.48 6.35 19.11
CA SER A 81 13.34 7.39 19.67
C SER A 81 12.95 7.78 21.10
N SER A 82 11.69 7.58 21.50
CA SER A 82 11.21 7.87 22.86
C SER A 82 11.59 6.78 23.87
N LEU A 83 11.84 5.56 23.39
CA LEU A 83 12.09 4.40 24.25
C LEU A 83 13.58 4.26 24.55
N PRO A 84 13.98 3.97 25.81
CA PRO A 84 15.35 3.63 26.09
C PRO A 84 15.73 2.29 25.44
N SER A 85 16.99 2.15 25.06
CA SER A 85 17.53 0.84 24.68
C SER A 85 17.61 -0.07 25.90
N GLY A 86 17.25 -1.34 25.73
CA GLY A 86 17.26 -2.34 26.79
C GLY A 86 15.91 -3.05 26.95
N ILE A 87 15.74 -3.71 28.09
CA ILE A 87 14.51 -4.47 28.39
C ILE A 87 13.43 -3.48 28.83
N LEU A 88 12.27 -3.59 28.18
CA LEU A 88 11.03 -2.88 28.49
C LEU A 88 10.05 -3.89 29.10
N VAL A 89 9.36 -3.53 30.18
CA VAL A 89 8.45 -4.42 30.91
C VAL A 89 7.08 -3.77 31.10
N THR A 90 6.04 -4.59 31.26
CA THR A 90 4.68 -4.13 31.56
C THR A 90 4.30 -4.21 33.05
N PHE A 91 5.16 -4.81 33.87
CA PHE A 91 4.88 -5.10 35.29
C PHE A 91 5.86 -4.40 36.22
N ASP A 92 5.40 -4.16 37.45
CA ASP A 92 6.20 -3.56 38.52
C ASP A 92 7.14 -4.59 39.18
N GLY A 93 8.20 -4.09 39.83
CA GLY A 93 9.13 -4.91 40.61
C GLY A 93 10.43 -5.29 39.90
N THR A 94 10.76 -4.63 38.79
CA THR A 94 12.06 -4.79 38.11
C THR A 94 12.77 -3.43 37.98
N ASN A 95 14.09 -3.46 37.77
CA ASN A 95 14.88 -2.26 37.47
C ASN A 95 14.82 -1.86 35.98
N HIS A 96 13.94 -2.49 35.20
CA HIS A 96 13.79 -2.26 33.77
C HIS A 96 12.80 -1.12 33.49
N PHE A 97 12.84 -0.57 32.27
CA PHE A 97 11.95 0.52 31.91
C PHE A 97 10.51 0.01 31.80
N LYS A 98 9.61 0.57 32.62
CA LYS A 98 8.19 0.21 32.61
C LYS A 98 7.45 0.98 31.53
N LEU A 99 6.71 0.25 30.70
CA LEU A 99 5.83 0.82 29.69
C LEU A 99 4.53 1.32 30.34
N THR A 100 4.07 2.49 29.90
CA THR A 100 2.68 2.93 30.12
C THR A 100 1.75 2.16 29.18
N ASP A 101 0.44 2.14 29.45
CA ASP A 101 -0.52 1.39 28.63
C ASP A 101 -0.50 1.86 27.16
N GLU A 102 -0.38 3.16 26.93
CA GLU A 102 -0.26 3.74 25.59
C GLU A 102 1.03 3.30 24.88
N LEU A 103 2.17 3.35 25.59
CA LEU A 103 3.45 2.89 25.06
C LEU A 103 3.44 1.37 24.83
N TYR A 104 2.76 0.61 25.68
CA TYR A 104 2.63 -0.84 25.55
C TYR A 104 1.83 -1.22 24.29
N GLU A 105 0.69 -0.57 24.05
CA GLU A 105 -0.09 -0.77 22.81
C GLU A 105 0.72 -0.39 21.58
N ALA A 106 1.39 0.77 21.62
CA ALA A 106 2.22 1.25 20.52
C ALA A 106 3.39 0.29 20.23
N VAL A 107 4.09 -0.17 21.28
CA VAL A 107 5.17 -1.15 21.17
C VAL A 107 4.64 -2.47 20.64
N CYS A 108 3.49 -2.95 21.11
CA CYS A 108 2.90 -4.20 20.63
C CYS A 108 2.61 -4.15 19.12
N ASN A 109 1.97 -3.07 18.65
CA ASN A 109 1.62 -2.89 17.24
C ASN A 109 2.86 -2.72 16.33
N ALA A 110 3.95 -2.20 16.88
CA ALA A 110 5.23 -2.02 16.20
C ALA A 110 6.09 -3.29 16.17
N THR A 111 6.03 -4.08 17.23
CA THR A 111 6.94 -5.20 17.48
C THR A 111 6.64 -6.36 16.54
N LYS A 112 7.70 -6.99 16.05
CA LYS A 112 7.63 -8.31 15.41
C LYS A 112 8.24 -9.37 16.32
N LEU A 113 7.62 -10.55 16.35
CA LEU A 113 8.23 -11.72 16.96
C LEU A 113 9.30 -12.24 16.00
N ILE A 114 10.57 -11.94 16.30
CA ILE A 114 11.70 -12.43 15.51
C ILE A 114 12.24 -13.69 16.18
N PRO A 115 12.19 -14.85 15.50
CA PRO A 115 12.61 -16.10 16.09
C PRO A 115 14.14 -16.24 16.02
N GLN A 116 14.86 -15.44 16.79
CA GLN A 116 16.29 -15.69 16.99
C GLN A 116 16.46 -16.90 17.92
N ARG A 117 17.26 -17.90 17.53
CA ARG A 117 17.44 -19.18 18.26
C ARG A 117 17.67 -19.01 19.76
N ALA A 118 18.46 -18.01 20.17
CA ALA A 118 18.75 -17.75 21.58
C ALA A 118 17.56 -17.15 22.36
N ILE A 119 16.79 -16.26 21.73
CA ILE A 119 15.63 -15.60 22.33
C ILE A 119 14.43 -16.57 22.39
N MET A 120 14.27 -17.40 21.35
CA MET A 120 13.19 -18.39 21.29
C MET A 120 13.45 -19.59 22.19
N GLY A 121 14.68 -20.12 22.24
CA GLY A 121 15.04 -21.25 23.11
C GLY A 121 14.75 -21.00 24.59
N ALA A 122 14.92 -19.75 25.05
CA ALA A 122 14.56 -19.33 26.41
C ALA A 122 13.06 -19.08 26.62
N ASN A 123 12.28 -18.88 25.54
CA ASN A 123 10.85 -18.55 25.56
C ASN A 123 9.91 -19.71 25.20
N PHE A 124 10.45 -20.87 24.80
CA PHE A 124 9.65 -22.08 24.61
C PHE A 124 9.26 -22.68 25.97
N LEU A 125 8.15 -22.20 26.55
CA LEU A 125 7.56 -22.83 27.74
C LEU A 125 6.80 -24.13 27.39
N ASN A 126 6.40 -24.31 26.12
CA ASN A 126 5.73 -25.53 25.66
C ASN A 126 6.75 -26.58 25.22
N PHE A 127 6.90 -27.64 26.02
CA PHE A 127 7.88 -28.71 25.78
C PHE A 127 7.68 -29.43 24.44
N LYS A 128 6.44 -29.72 24.05
CA LYS A 128 6.15 -30.40 22.77
C LYS A 128 6.51 -29.53 21.57
N ALA A 129 6.15 -28.25 21.62
CA ALA A 129 6.52 -27.31 20.58
C ALA A 129 8.04 -27.14 20.47
N HIS A 130 8.75 -27.13 21.60
CA HIS A 130 10.22 -27.09 21.64
C HIS A 130 10.86 -28.34 21.03
N GLU A 131 10.31 -29.52 21.30
CA GLU A 131 10.79 -30.79 20.74
C GLU A 131 10.62 -30.81 19.22
N ILE A 132 9.43 -30.44 18.71
CA ILE A 132 9.16 -30.33 17.27
C ILE A 132 10.10 -29.31 16.62
N TYR A 133 10.23 -28.12 17.22
CA TYR A 133 11.14 -27.07 16.75
C TYR A 133 12.60 -27.52 16.72
N THR A 134 13.04 -28.34 17.68
CA THR A 134 14.42 -28.83 17.68
C THR A 134 14.61 -29.91 16.60
N LYS A 135 13.65 -30.82 16.44
CA LYS A 135 13.67 -31.90 15.45
C LYS A 135 13.54 -31.41 14.01
N ASN A 136 12.74 -30.38 13.77
CA ASN A 136 12.49 -29.81 12.44
C ASN A 136 13.62 -28.85 11.97
N GLY A 137 14.73 -28.75 12.70
CA GLY A 137 15.86 -27.91 12.32
C GLY A 137 15.77 -26.45 12.77
N ASN A 138 14.94 -26.14 13.77
CA ASN A 138 14.64 -24.80 14.27
C ASN A 138 13.80 -23.97 13.30
N LEU A 139 12.87 -24.63 12.61
CA LEU A 139 11.96 -23.98 11.66
C LEU A 139 10.67 -23.57 12.38
N ILE A 140 10.23 -22.36 12.09
CA ILE A 140 8.94 -21.82 12.52
C ILE A 140 8.19 -21.45 11.25
N ASP A 141 6.95 -21.93 11.15
CA ASP A 141 6.13 -21.69 9.97
C ASP A 141 5.59 -20.27 9.98
N GLU A 142 5.05 -19.85 11.12
CA GLU A 142 4.40 -18.56 11.27
C GLU A 142 4.65 -17.96 12.64
N THR A 143 4.76 -16.63 12.69
CA THR A 143 4.77 -15.85 13.93
C THR A 143 3.73 -14.74 13.85
N PHE A 144 3.17 -14.37 14.99
CA PHE A 144 2.25 -13.24 15.06
C PHE A 144 2.40 -12.48 16.36
N VAL A 145 2.16 -11.17 16.28
CA VAL A 145 2.02 -10.26 17.41
C VAL A 145 0.78 -9.42 17.14
N LYS A 146 -0.15 -9.41 18.08
CA LYS A 146 -1.45 -8.75 17.94
C LYS A 146 -1.86 -8.11 19.26
N TRP A 147 -2.39 -6.90 19.17
CA TRP A 147 -3.03 -6.25 20.30
C TRP A 147 -4.45 -6.79 20.48
N ASP A 148 -4.73 -7.36 21.66
CA ASP A 148 -6.07 -7.76 22.10
C ASP A 148 -6.73 -6.60 22.83
N LYS A 149 -7.70 -5.96 22.15
CA LYS A 149 -8.43 -4.78 22.66
C LYS A 149 -9.37 -5.13 23.82
N ASP A 150 -9.84 -6.37 23.90
CA ASP A 150 -10.77 -6.78 24.95
C ASP A 150 -10.04 -6.95 26.28
N LYS A 151 -8.78 -7.40 26.21
CA LYS A 151 -7.92 -7.63 27.38
C LYS A 151 -6.91 -6.51 27.63
N ASN A 152 -6.77 -5.55 26.72
CA ASN A 152 -5.71 -4.53 26.71
C ASN A 152 -4.32 -5.15 26.85
N LYS A 153 -4.06 -6.23 26.09
CA LYS A 153 -2.86 -7.04 26.20
C LYS A 153 -2.27 -7.38 24.85
N CYS A 154 -0.96 -7.46 24.79
CA CYS A 154 -0.24 -7.90 23.60
C CYS A 154 -0.18 -9.43 23.58
N ILE A 155 -0.86 -10.04 22.61
CA ILE A 155 -0.85 -11.48 22.37
C ILE A 155 0.17 -11.79 21.29
N THR A 156 1.03 -12.74 21.56
CA THR A 156 2.10 -13.18 20.67
C THR A 156 2.11 -14.68 20.58
N GLY A 157 2.51 -15.22 19.44
CA GLY A 157 2.54 -16.64 19.24
C GLY A 157 3.29 -17.04 18.00
N TYR A 158 3.46 -18.35 17.88
CA TYR A 158 4.13 -18.97 16.75
C TYR A 158 3.54 -20.35 16.48
N THR A 159 3.67 -20.80 15.24
CA THR A 159 3.28 -22.13 14.78
C THR A 159 4.52 -22.89 14.36
N VAL A 160 4.65 -24.11 14.88
CA VAL A 160 5.71 -25.05 14.49
C VAL A 160 5.07 -26.33 13.99
N SER A 161 5.51 -26.78 12.83
CA SER A 161 5.17 -28.08 12.27
C SER A 161 6.39 -28.96 12.17
N GLY A 162 6.19 -30.26 12.32
CA GLY A 162 7.25 -31.22 12.11
C GLY A 162 6.79 -32.64 12.36
N ASN A 163 7.58 -33.58 11.84
CA ASN A 163 7.31 -34.99 12.01
C ASN A 163 7.82 -35.44 13.39
N ASN A 164 6.90 -35.89 14.25
CA ASN A 164 7.21 -36.46 15.54
C ASN A 164 6.86 -37.95 15.54
N ILE A 165 7.85 -38.80 15.34
CA ILE A 165 7.69 -40.27 15.39
C ILE A 165 6.70 -40.78 14.32
N GLY A 166 6.81 -40.26 13.08
CA GLY A 166 5.99 -40.70 11.94
C GLY A 166 4.62 -40.02 11.83
N ILE A 167 4.30 -39.08 12.73
CA ILE A 167 3.08 -38.27 12.69
C ILE A 167 3.48 -36.82 12.46
N ASP A 168 2.92 -36.18 11.43
CA ASP A 168 3.08 -34.75 11.21
C ASP A 168 2.21 -33.99 12.22
N GLU A 169 2.85 -33.33 13.17
CA GLU A 169 2.19 -32.52 14.19
C GLU A 169 2.41 -31.04 13.88
N THR A 170 1.36 -30.24 14.03
CA THR A 170 1.42 -28.78 13.98
C THR A 170 0.92 -28.23 15.30
N ILE A 171 1.75 -27.44 15.98
CA ILE A 171 1.44 -26.85 17.28
C ILE A 171 1.53 -25.33 17.15
N THR A 172 0.42 -24.66 17.47
CA THR A 172 0.39 -23.21 17.66
C THR A 172 0.48 -22.90 19.14
N VAL A 173 1.49 -22.13 19.53
CA VAL A 173 1.69 -21.66 20.89
C VAL A 173 1.32 -20.19 20.95
N THR A 174 0.48 -19.83 21.93
CA THR A 174 0.01 -18.47 22.14
C THR A 174 0.24 -18.05 23.57
N GLY A 175 0.69 -16.80 23.78
CA GLY A 175 0.90 -16.25 25.11
C GLY A 175 0.86 -14.73 25.13
N GLU A 176 0.98 -14.17 26.32
CA GLU A 176 1.07 -12.72 26.54
C GLU A 176 2.53 -12.25 26.46
N ALA A 177 2.79 -11.20 25.69
CA ALA A 177 4.09 -10.54 25.68
C ALA A 177 4.21 -9.63 26.91
N LEU A 178 5.06 -10.04 27.86
CA LEU A 178 5.27 -9.29 29.11
C LEU A 178 6.50 -8.38 29.07
N SER A 179 7.46 -8.72 28.22
CA SER A 179 8.70 -7.97 28.10
C SER A 179 9.10 -7.82 26.64
N PHE A 180 9.68 -6.67 26.31
CA PHE A 180 10.23 -6.34 25.01
C PHE A 180 11.70 -5.98 25.14
N LEU A 181 12.46 -6.20 24.09
CA LEU A 181 13.82 -5.72 23.96
C LEU A 181 13.82 -4.58 22.93
N SER A 182 14.16 -3.38 23.38
CA SER A 182 14.42 -2.22 22.51
C SER A 182 15.90 -2.17 22.16
N THR A 183 16.22 -2.16 20.88
CA THR A 183 17.59 -1.94 20.39
C THR A 183 17.87 -0.46 20.11
N GLY A 184 16.87 0.41 20.29
CA GLY A 184 16.90 1.80 19.83
C GLY A 184 16.55 1.98 18.34
N ILE A 185 16.49 0.88 17.58
CA ILE A 185 16.07 0.87 16.17
C ILE A 185 14.77 0.08 16.01
N ASP A 186 14.68 -1.06 16.69
CA ASP A 186 13.53 -1.93 16.69
C ASP A 186 13.18 -2.41 18.10
N THR A 187 11.94 -2.87 18.24
CA THR A 187 11.45 -3.56 19.43
C THR A 187 11.14 -5.01 19.07
N ARG A 188 11.52 -5.93 19.97
CA ARG A 188 11.35 -7.38 19.80
C ARG A 188 10.71 -7.96 21.04
N VAL A 189 9.88 -8.99 20.88
CA VAL A 189 9.35 -9.71 22.06
C VAL A 189 10.50 -10.42 22.76
N TYR A 190 10.69 -10.12 24.04
CA TYR A 190 11.74 -10.70 24.86
C TYR A 190 11.24 -11.85 25.72
N PHE A 191 10.00 -11.79 26.23
CA PHE A 191 9.42 -12.84 27.07
C PHE A 191 7.94 -13.08 26.77
N ILE A 192 7.58 -14.36 26.65
CA ILE A 192 6.20 -14.82 26.42
C ILE A 192 5.75 -15.62 27.63
N LYS A 193 4.64 -15.21 28.26
CA LYS A 193 3.96 -16.00 29.28
C LYS A 193 2.86 -16.82 28.62
N ASN A 194 3.02 -18.14 28.62
CA ASN A 194 1.97 -19.07 28.22
C ASN A 194 0.94 -19.20 29.36
N PHE A 195 -0.33 -19.36 28.97
CA PHE A 195 -1.44 -19.67 29.89
C PHE A 195 -1.65 -21.18 30.00
#